data_AF-A0A6P4F326-F1
#
_entry.id   AF-A0A6P4F326-F1
#
_cell.length_a   1.000
_cell.length_b   1.000
_cell.length_c   1.000
_cell.angle_alpha   90.00
_cell.angle_beta   90.00
_cell.angle_gamma   90.00
#
_symmetry.space_group_name_H-M   'P 1'
#
loop_
_entity.id
_entity.type
_entity.pdbx_description
1 polymer ?
#
loop_
_entity_poly.entity_id
_entity_poly.type
_entity_poly.pdbx_seq_one_letter_code
_entity_poly.pdbx_strand_id
1 'polypeptide(L)'
;MAGNRPEQKLEDKLEKYCRRLFYMQPVSEPTPLDPSAMEYFGVFSVKDPQATDRKLWYIYYCLRPEISGAVEKVRQKFGRKNVYEIYQKLTFSGVGFHKIVKDYFCHLKWISRGNLLEAPPISYYNDEKVVKTVSELHDKEQRRLFDYIMDQHDWFKRYNDQKPRPERH
;
A
#
# COMPACT_ATOMS: atom_id res chain seq x y z
N MET A 1 -31.95 -21.59 -29.05
CA MET A 1 -31.72 -21.32 -27.60
C MET A 1 -30.38 -20.61 -27.47
N ALA A 2 -30.37 -19.28 -27.53
CA ALA A 2 -29.15 -18.50 -27.32
C ALA A 2 -28.84 -18.50 -25.82
N GLY A 3 -27.88 -19.32 -25.40
CA GLY A 3 -27.44 -19.36 -24.01
C GLY A 3 -26.88 -17.99 -23.62
N ASN A 4 -27.45 -17.39 -22.58
CA ASN A 4 -26.86 -16.25 -21.88
C ASN A 4 -25.43 -16.63 -21.48
N ARG A 5 -24.42 -16.13 -22.19
CA ARG A 5 -23.05 -16.17 -21.66
C ARG A 5 -23.07 -15.26 -20.44
N PRO A 6 -22.67 -15.71 -19.25
CA PRO A 6 -22.48 -14.79 -18.15
C PRO A 6 -21.45 -13.77 -18.60
N GLU A 7 -21.81 -12.48 -18.57
CA GLU A 7 -20.85 -11.42 -18.81
C GLU A 7 -19.67 -11.63 -17.87
N GLN A 8 -18.51 -11.97 -18.43
CA GLN A 8 -17.28 -12.07 -17.65
C GLN A 8 -17.03 -10.70 -17.02
N LYS A 9 -16.96 -10.67 -15.68
CA LYS A 9 -16.74 -9.45 -14.91
C LYS A 9 -15.42 -8.83 -15.34
N LEU A 10 -15.34 -7.50 -15.25
CA LEU A 10 -14.12 -6.77 -15.60
C LEU A 10 -12.92 -7.28 -14.77
N GLU A 11 -13.15 -7.62 -13.50
CA GLU A 11 -12.14 -8.18 -12.62
C GLU A 11 -11.56 -9.49 -13.16
N ASP A 12 -12.41 -10.42 -13.60
CA ASP A 12 -11.98 -11.72 -14.15
C ASP A 12 -11.15 -11.54 -15.43
N LYS A 13 -11.53 -10.60 -16.28
CA LYS A 13 -10.78 -10.26 -17.50
C LYS A 13 -9.43 -9.65 -17.17
N LEU A 14 -9.39 -8.75 -16.19
CA LEU A 14 -8.16 -8.11 -15.73
C LEU A 14 -7.22 -9.13 -15.08
N GLU A 15 -7.72 -10.02 -14.23
CA GLU A 15 -6.93 -11.09 -13.60
C GLU A 15 -6.31 -11.99 -14.67
N LYS A 16 -7.12 -12.48 -15.61
CA LYS A 16 -6.65 -13.32 -16.72
C LYS A 16 -5.59 -12.60 -17.57
N TYR A 17 -5.77 -11.30 -17.78
CA TYR A 17 -4.81 -10.47 -18.49
C TYR A 17 -3.49 -10.35 -17.72
N CYS A 18 -3.54 -9.99 -16.44
CA CYS A 18 -2.37 -9.88 -15.58
C CYS A 18 -1.63 -11.21 -15.44
N ARG A 19 -2.33 -12.34 -15.31
CA ARG A 19 -1.68 -13.67 -15.27
C ARG A 19 -0.85 -13.95 -16.52
N ARG A 20 -1.37 -13.60 -17.70
CA ARG A 20 -0.62 -13.70 -18.96
C ARG A 20 0.57 -12.75 -18.99
N LEU A 21 0.35 -11.53 -18.51
CA LEU A 21 1.37 -10.49 -18.44
C LEU A 21 2.58 -10.92 -17.60
N PHE A 22 2.32 -11.59 -16.49
CA PHE A 22 3.32 -12.03 -15.52
C PHE A 22 3.68 -13.52 -15.63
N TYR A 23 3.36 -14.19 -16.74
CA TYR A 23 3.66 -15.60 -16.97
C TYR A 23 3.17 -16.56 -15.88
N MET A 24 2.09 -16.20 -15.21
CA MET A 24 1.45 -17.04 -14.20
C MET A 24 0.53 -18.08 -14.86
N GLN A 25 0.35 -19.22 -14.20
CA GLN A 25 -0.56 -20.25 -14.69
C GLN A 25 -1.99 -19.70 -14.84
N PRO A 26 -2.68 -20.03 -15.95
CA PRO A 26 -4.07 -19.68 -16.13
C PRO A 26 -4.92 -20.44 -15.11
N VAL A 27 -5.95 -19.78 -14.59
CA VAL A 27 -6.93 -20.41 -13.70
C VAL A 27 -8.26 -20.48 -14.45
N SER A 28 -8.94 -21.62 -14.32
CA SER A 28 -10.22 -21.88 -14.99
C SER A 28 -11.39 -21.17 -14.32
N GLU A 29 -11.27 -20.89 -13.02
CA GLU A 29 -12.27 -20.24 -12.19
C GLU A 29 -11.78 -18.86 -11.73
N PRO A 30 -12.67 -17.88 -11.55
CA PRO A 30 -12.31 -16.59 -10.96
C PRO A 30 -11.61 -16.79 -9.62
N THR A 31 -10.48 -16.12 -9.38
CA THR A 31 -9.89 -16.14 -8.04
C THR A 31 -10.72 -15.23 -7.14
N PRO A 32 -11.36 -15.75 -6.09
CA PRO A 32 -12.11 -14.91 -5.17
C PRO A 32 -11.14 -13.92 -4.50
N LEU A 33 -11.46 -12.63 -4.60
CA LEU A 33 -10.73 -11.60 -3.86
C LEU A 33 -10.99 -11.82 -2.37
N ASP A 34 -9.97 -12.23 -1.63
CA ASP A 34 -10.03 -12.34 -0.17
C ASP A 34 -9.64 -10.97 0.45
N PRO A 35 -10.60 -10.22 1.02
CA PRO A 35 -10.30 -8.92 1.62
C PRO A 35 -9.45 -9.05 2.89
N SER A 36 -9.35 -10.25 3.47
CA SER A 36 -8.55 -10.51 4.68
C SER A 36 -7.05 -10.56 4.39
N ALA A 37 -6.68 -10.90 3.15
CA ALA A 37 -5.29 -10.89 2.68
C ALA A 37 -4.77 -9.47 2.34
N MET A 38 -5.64 -8.45 2.40
CA MET A 38 -5.25 -7.08 2.10
C MET A 38 -4.45 -6.46 3.24
N GLU A 39 -3.26 -5.96 2.91
CA GLU A 39 -2.44 -5.20 3.85
C GLU A 39 -2.85 -3.72 3.89
N TYR A 40 -2.86 -3.18 5.09
CA TYR A 40 -3.09 -1.78 5.37
C TYR A 40 -1.86 -1.16 5.99
N PHE A 41 -1.63 0.11 5.69
CA PHE A 41 -0.71 0.97 6.39
C PHE A 41 -1.47 2.11 7.06
N GLY A 42 -1.11 2.43 8.29
CA GLY A 42 -1.73 3.52 9.02
C GLY A 42 -0.76 4.28 9.92
N VAL A 43 -1.24 5.43 10.38
CA VAL A 43 -0.49 6.36 11.23
C VAL A 43 -1.39 6.82 12.36
N PHE A 44 -0.89 6.72 13.58
CA PHE A 44 -1.47 7.36 14.75
C PHE A 44 -0.68 8.62 15.12
N SER A 45 -1.39 9.69 15.44
CA SER A 45 -0.87 10.78 16.26
C SER A 45 -0.80 10.30 17.71
N VAL A 46 0.35 10.49 18.35
CA VAL A 46 0.60 10.08 19.73
C VAL A 46 1.00 11.30 20.55
N LYS A 47 0.26 11.56 21.62
CA LYS A 47 0.58 12.61 22.60
C LYS A 47 1.32 12.00 23.78
N ASP A 48 2.46 12.58 24.14
CA ASP A 48 3.17 12.22 25.36
C ASP A 48 2.71 13.14 26.51
N PRO A 49 2.01 12.62 27.54
CA PRO A 49 1.56 13.44 28.67
C PRO A 49 2.71 14.01 29.49
N GLN A 50 3.89 13.36 29.48
CA GLN A 50 5.05 13.77 30.26
C GLN A 50 5.91 14.80 29.52
N ALA A 51 5.72 14.94 28.21
CA ALA A 51 6.49 15.84 27.35
C ALA A 51 5.63 16.28 26.16
N THR A 52 4.74 17.24 26.42
CA THR A 52 3.72 17.71 25.48
C THR A 52 4.26 18.46 24.27
N ASP A 53 5.53 18.88 24.34
CA ASP A 53 6.30 19.48 23.27
C ASP A 53 6.77 18.46 22.23
N ARG A 54 6.89 17.18 22.63
CA ARG A 54 7.30 16.10 21.72
C ARG A 54 6.18 15.78 20.74
N LYS A 55 6.54 15.77 19.46
CA LYS A 55 5.64 15.40 18.37
C LYS A 55 5.94 13.99 17.92
N LEU A 56 5.03 13.08 18.27
CA LEU A 56 5.18 11.65 18.05
C LEU A 56 4.09 11.12 17.13
N TRP A 57 4.51 10.23 16.23
CA TRP A 57 3.59 9.46 15.39
C TRP A 57 3.99 8.00 15.43
N TYR A 58 2.99 7.13 15.43
CA TYR A 58 3.20 5.69 15.37
C TYR A 58 2.69 5.16 14.04
N ILE A 59 3.59 4.64 13.23
CA ILE A 59 3.25 3.99 11.97
C ILE A 59 3.02 2.50 12.18
N TYR A 60 2.09 1.92 11.45
CA TYR A 60 1.83 0.49 11.51
C TYR A 60 1.45 -0.05 10.14
N TYR A 61 1.64 -1.35 9.98
CA TYR A 61 1.05 -2.10 8.90
C TYR A 61 0.55 -3.44 9.43
N CYS A 62 -0.53 -3.94 8.86
CA CYS A 62 -1.15 -5.20 9.26
C CYS A 62 -2.17 -5.64 8.22
N LEU A 63 -2.62 -6.90 8.31
CA LEU A 63 -3.75 -7.37 7.52
C LEU A 63 -5.06 -6.73 7.99
N ARG A 64 -6.05 -6.66 7.11
CA ARG A 64 -7.38 -6.12 7.42
C ARG A 64 -8.01 -6.62 8.73
N PRO A 65 -8.08 -7.93 9.02
CA PRO A 65 -8.67 -8.42 10.27
C PRO A 65 -7.88 -8.02 11.52
N GLU A 66 -6.61 -7.64 11.38
CA GLU A 66 -5.71 -7.35 12.50
C GLU A 66 -5.73 -5.87 12.92
N ILE A 67 -6.35 -4.99 12.13
CA ILE A 67 -6.40 -3.54 12.35
C ILE A 67 -6.89 -3.22 13.77
N SER A 68 -8.00 -3.82 14.20
CA SER A 68 -8.58 -3.56 15.52
C SER A 68 -7.61 -3.92 16.65
N GLY A 69 -6.90 -5.05 16.51
CA GLY A 69 -5.88 -5.49 17.44
C GLY A 69 -4.64 -4.59 17.43
N ALA A 70 -4.22 -4.11 16.26
CA ALA A 70 -3.12 -3.14 16.14
C ALA A 70 -3.45 -1.81 16.84
N VAL A 71 -4.65 -1.26 16.60
CA VAL A 71 -5.16 -0.05 17.26
C VAL A 71 -5.14 -0.23 18.78
N GLU A 72 -5.64 -1.36 19.28
CA GLU A 72 -5.75 -1.60 20.72
C GLU A 72 -4.37 -1.76 21.38
N LYS A 73 -3.42 -2.45 20.74
CA LYS A 73 -2.03 -2.56 21.22
C LYS A 73 -1.37 -1.19 21.38
N VAL A 74 -1.57 -0.28 20.43
CA VAL A 74 -1.01 1.08 20.50
C VAL A 74 -1.68 1.88 21.62
N ARG A 75 -3.02 1.76 21.75
CA ARG A 75 -3.77 2.43 22.82
C ARG A 75 -3.43 1.92 24.22
N GLN A 76 -3.14 0.63 24.38
CA GLN A 76 -2.66 0.07 25.64
C GLN A 76 -1.28 0.61 26.00
N LYS A 77 -0.40 0.80 25.00
CA LYS A 77 0.96 1.30 25.21
C LYS A 77 1.03 2.78 25.59
N PHE A 78 0.25 3.63 24.92
CA PHE A 78 0.34 5.09 25.08
C PHE A 78 -0.86 5.72 25.80
N GLY A 79 -1.90 4.94 26.07
CA GLY A 79 -3.17 5.40 26.64
C GLY A 79 -4.18 5.80 25.57
N ARG A 80 -5.41 5.32 25.71
CA ARG A 80 -6.50 5.51 24.73
C ARG A 80 -6.81 6.98 24.40
N LYS A 81 -6.67 7.89 25.37
CA LYS A 81 -6.91 9.33 25.19
C LYS A 81 -5.77 10.06 24.47
N ASN A 82 -4.62 9.41 24.31
CA ASN A 82 -3.41 10.02 23.77
C ASN A 82 -3.11 9.56 22.34
N VAL A 83 -3.93 8.67 21.77
CA VAL A 83 -3.70 8.02 20.48
C VAL A 83 -4.89 8.27 19.57
N TYR A 84 -4.63 8.87 18.41
CA TYR A 84 -5.64 9.18 17.40
C TYR A 84 -5.19 8.68 16.04
N GLU A 85 -6.02 7.88 15.37
CA GLU A 85 -5.71 7.46 14.00
C GLU A 85 -5.93 8.65 13.07
N ILE A 86 -4.89 9.01 12.31
CA ILE A 86 -4.91 10.16 11.40
C ILE A 86 -4.76 9.75 9.94
N TYR A 87 -4.33 8.52 9.68
CA TYR A 87 -4.17 7.98 8.32
C TYR A 87 -4.36 6.48 8.33
N GLN A 88 -5.06 5.97 7.31
CA GLN A 88 -5.14 4.54 7.01
C GLN A 88 -5.44 4.35 5.53
N LYS A 89 -4.62 3.54 4.84
CA LYS A 89 -4.83 3.17 3.43
C LYS A 89 -4.39 1.74 3.18
N LEU A 90 -5.01 1.14 2.17
CA LEU A 90 -4.53 -0.10 1.56
C LEU A 90 -3.15 0.12 0.97
N THR A 91 -2.26 -0.85 1.12
CA THR A 91 -0.94 -0.85 0.49
C THR A 91 -0.68 -2.20 -0.17
N PHE A 92 0.16 -2.17 -1.20
CA PHE A 92 0.59 -3.40 -1.87
C PHE A 92 1.57 -4.20 -1.01
N SER A 93 2.45 -3.52 -0.28
CA SER A 93 3.38 -4.14 0.66
C SER A 93 3.55 -3.25 1.89
N GLY A 94 2.99 -3.68 3.01
CA GLY A 94 3.10 -3.01 4.31
C GLY A 94 4.55 -2.86 4.74
N VAL A 95 5.36 -3.91 4.61
CA VAL A 95 6.80 -3.90 4.94
C VAL A 95 7.55 -2.92 4.03
N GLY A 96 7.29 -2.97 2.72
CA GLY A 96 7.93 -2.10 1.74
C GLY A 96 7.61 -0.63 1.98
N PHE A 97 6.32 -0.32 2.13
CA PHE A 97 5.86 1.05 2.36
C PHE A 97 6.31 1.60 3.71
N HIS A 98 6.28 0.77 4.76
CA HIS A 98 6.82 1.13 6.07
C HIS A 98 8.30 1.55 5.99
N LYS A 99 9.12 0.82 5.22
CA LYS A 99 10.51 1.20 4.97
C LYS A 99 10.61 2.54 4.25
N ILE A 100 9.83 2.76 3.19
CA ILE A 100 9.81 4.03 2.43
C ILE A 100 9.50 5.21 3.35
N VAL A 101 8.46 5.09 4.18
CA VAL A 101 8.05 6.15 5.12
C VAL A 101 9.13 6.41 6.16
N LYS A 102 9.70 5.35 6.76
CA LYS A 102 10.79 5.50 7.73
C LYS A 102 12.01 6.17 7.13
N ASP A 103 12.46 5.71 5.98
CA ASP A 103 13.63 6.24 5.30
C ASP A 103 13.41 7.74 5.01
N TYR A 104 12.23 8.14 4.53
CA TYR A 104 11.90 9.54 4.32
C TYR A 104 12.07 10.41 5.57
N PHE A 105 11.47 10.02 6.70
CA PHE A 105 11.55 10.81 7.94
C PHE A 105 12.94 10.75 8.58
N CYS A 106 13.66 9.64 8.45
CA CYS A 106 15.07 9.56 8.85
C CYS A 106 15.93 10.59 8.11
N HIS A 107 15.73 10.78 6.80
CA HIS A 107 16.44 11.82 6.03
C HIS A 107 16.12 13.24 6.51
N LEU A 108 14.93 13.46 7.09
CA LEU A 108 14.56 14.71 7.76
C LEU A 108 15.14 14.84 9.18
N LYS A 109 16.05 13.94 9.58
CA LYS A 109 16.68 13.87 10.91
C LYS A 109 15.69 13.59 12.04
N TRP A 110 14.56 12.94 11.73
CA TRP A 110 13.65 12.47 12.77
C TRP A 110 14.24 11.25 13.47
N ILE A 111 13.90 11.08 14.74
CA ILE A 111 14.24 9.89 15.49
C ILE A 111 13.21 8.82 15.11
N SER A 112 13.66 7.74 14.47
CA SER A 112 12.81 6.58 14.21
C SER A 112 13.24 5.40 15.08
N ARG A 113 12.32 4.91 15.93
CA ARG A 113 12.56 3.76 16.81
C ARG A 113 11.46 2.72 16.59
N GLY A 114 11.80 1.66 15.87
CA GLY A 114 10.81 0.68 15.42
C GLY A 114 9.74 1.37 14.56
N ASN A 115 8.54 1.47 15.11
CA ASN A 115 7.34 2.05 14.49
C ASN A 115 7.05 3.49 14.97
N LEU A 116 7.82 4.00 15.94
CA LEU A 116 7.66 5.35 16.44
C LEU A 116 8.51 6.32 15.61
N LEU A 117 7.90 7.41 15.19
CA LEU A 117 8.50 8.55 14.52
C LEU A 117 8.41 9.75 15.44
N GLU A 118 9.55 10.36 15.75
CA GLU A 118 9.65 11.53 16.60
C GLU A 118 10.31 12.67 15.83
N ALA A 119 9.59 13.78 15.70
CA ALA A 119 10.14 14.96 15.05
C ALA A 119 11.08 15.74 15.99
N PRO A 120 12.04 16.50 15.43
CA PRO A 120 12.87 17.41 16.21
C PRO A 120 12.02 18.45 16.99
N PRO A 121 12.50 18.97 18.13
CA PRO A 121 11.74 19.87 19.03
C PRO A 121 11.16 21.14 18.37
N ILE A 122 11.81 21.66 17.32
CA ILE A 122 11.38 22.88 16.59
C ILE A 122 10.75 22.53 15.24
N SER A 123 10.33 21.28 15.05
CA SER A 123 9.75 20.84 13.79
C SER A 123 8.42 21.56 13.51
N TYR A 124 8.26 22.07 12.29
CA TYR A 124 7.00 22.65 11.83
C TYR A 124 5.93 21.60 11.51
N TYR A 125 6.26 20.32 11.58
CA TYR A 125 5.31 19.25 11.28
C TYR A 125 4.18 19.20 12.31
N ASN A 126 2.98 18.97 11.82
CA ASN A 126 1.76 18.65 12.55
C ASN A 126 1.11 17.43 11.89
N ASP A 127 0.01 16.95 12.44
CA ASP A 127 -0.70 15.78 11.92
C ASP A 127 -1.05 15.92 10.44
N GLU A 128 -1.56 17.08 10.03
CA GLU A 128 -1.91 17.36 8.63
C GLU A 128 -0.71 17.24 7.67
N LYS A 129 0.44 17.80 8.05
CA LYS A 129 1.66 17.70 7.23
C LYS A 129 2.20 16.29 7.17
N VAL A 130 2.09 15.52 8.25
CA VAL A 130 2.46 14.09 8.26
C VAL A 130 1.54 13.32 7.34
N VAL A 131 0.23 13.49 7.46
CA VAL A 131 -0.77 12.85 6.60
C VAL A 131 -0.51 13.17 5.13
N LYS A 132 -0.31 14.45 4.82
CA LYS A 132 0.01 14.89 3.45
C LYS A 132 1.27 14.21 2.92
N THR A 133 2.35 14.24 3.70
CA THR A 133 3.64 13.64 3.31
C THR A 133 3.50 12.13 3.07
N VAL A 134 2.84 11.41 3.98
CA VAL A 134 2.64 9.96 3.87
C VAL A 134 1.74 9.63 2.68
N SER A 135 0.69 10.43 2.43
CA SER A 135 -0.16 10.26 1.24
C SER A 135 0.64 10.45 -0.05
N GLU A 136 1.48 11.49 -0.14
CA GLU A 136 2.32 11.71 -1.32
C GLU A 136 3.34 10.57 -1.54
N LEU A 137 3.86 9.98 -0.47
CA LEU A 137 4.72 8.79 -0.56
C LEU A 137 3.93 7.57 -1.05
N HIS A 138 2.69 7.40 -0.57
CA HIS A 138 1.80 6.32 -1.00
C HIS A 138 1.45 6.45 -2.48
N ASP A 139 1.07 7.64 -2.93
CA ASP A 139 0.76 7.92 -4.33
C ASP A 139 1.97 7.65 -5.24
N LYS A 140 3.18 7.99 -4.79
CA LYS A 140 4.43 7.66 -5.52
C LYS A 140 4.67 6.16 -5.60
N GLU A 141 4.39 5.40 -4.56
CA GLU A 141 4.48 3.94 -4.58
C GLU A 141 3.46 3.33 -5.55
N GLN A 142 2.20 3.76 -5.48
CA GLN A 142 1.15 3.33 -6.40
C GLN A 142 1.51 3.63 -7.85
N ARG A 143 2.07 4.82 -8.11
CA ARG A 143 2.53 5.20 -9.45
C ARG A 143 3.64 4.28 -9.94
N ARG A 144 4.63 3.95 -9.11
CA ARG A 144 5.71 3.01 -9.47
C ARG A 144 5.18 1.63 -9.84
N LEU A 145 4.20 1.12 -9.10
CA LEU A 145 3.57 -0.17 -9.40
C LEU A 145 2.80 -0.12 -10.73
N PHE A 146 2.05 0.96 -10.94
CA PHE A 146 1.34 1.17 -12.20
C PHE A 146 2.31 1.24 -13.39
N ASP A 147 3.37 2.05 -13.28
CA ASP A 147 4.37 2.19 -14.34
C ASP A 147 5.06 0.84 -14.64
N TYR A 148 5.38 0.04 -13.61
CA TYR A 148 5.91 -1.31 -13.79
C TYR A 148 4.94 -2.23 -14.55
N ILE A 149 3.65 -2.22 -14.22
CA ILE A 149 2.63 -2.99 -14.94
C ILE A 149 2.54 -2.54 -16.41
N MET A 150 2.61 -1.23 -16.67
CA MET A 150 2.56 -0.67 -18.02
C MET A 150 3.80 -1.04 -18.85
N ASP A 151 4.99 -1.03 -18.26
CA ASP A 151 6.21 -1.48 -18.94
C ASP A 151 6.11 -2.96 -19.33
N GLN A 152 5.57 -3.81 -18.44
CA GLN A 152 5.30 -5.21 -18.75
C GLN A 152 4.23 -5.34 -19.85
N HIS A 153 3.16 -4.54 -19.82
CA HIS A 153 2.14 -4.50 -20.87
C HIS A 153 2.73 -4.22 -22.26
N ASP A 154 3.57 -3.19 -22.35
CA ASP A 154 4.22 -2.79 -23.60
C ASP A 154 5.17 -3.88 -24.10
N TRP A 155 5.91 -4.51 -23.19
CA TRP A 155 6.76 -5.65 -23.53
C TRP A 155 5.91 -6.82 -24.04
N PHE A 156 4.88 -7.23 -23.31
CA PHE A 156 3.98 -8.31 -23.70
C PHE A 156 3.36 -8.09 -25.09
N LYS A 157 2.93 -6.86 -25.40
CA LYS A 157 2.45 -6.50 -26.74
C LYS A 157 3.52 -6.68 -27.82
N ARG A 158 4.73 -6.14 -27.60
CA ARG A 158 5.81 -6.20 -28.59
C ARG A 158 6.23 -7.61 -28.97
N TYR A 159 6.12 -8.59 -28.08
CA TYR A 159 6.51 -9.98 -28.35
C TYR A 159 5.35 -10.82 -28.89
N ASN A 160 4.10 -10.56 -28.48
CA ASN A 160 2.94 -11.32 -28.95
C ASN A 160 2.31 -10.74 -30.22
N ASP A 161 2.52 -9.46 -30.54
CA ASP A 161 2.06 -8.83 -31.79
C ASP A 161 3.08 -9.00 -32.93
N GLN A 162 4.17 -9.75 -32.73
CA GLN A 162 5.02 -10.20 -33.83
C GLN A 162 4.23 -11.20 -34.68
N LYS A 163 3.55 -10.68 -35.71
CA LYS A 163 2.93 -11.53 -36.74
C LYS A 163 3.99 -12.51 -37.26
N PRO A 164 3.65 -13.80 -37.47
CA PRO A 164 4.57 -14.73 -38.10
C PRO A 164 5.03 -14.15 -39.44
N ARG A 165 6.31 -14.37 -39.80
CA ARG A 165 6.81 -13.97 -41.12
C ARG A 165 5.84 -14.53 -42.17
N PRO A 166 5.39 -13.73 -43.15
CA PRO A 166 4.57 -14.26 -44.23
C PRO A 166 5.32 -15.42 -44.88
N GLU A 167 4.63 -16.55 -45.03
CA GLU A 167 5.19 -17.71 -45.70
C GLU A 167 5.66 -17.26 -47.10
N ARG A 168 6.93 -17.49 -47.39
CA ARG A 168 7.46 -17.25 -48.74
C ARG A 168 6.88 -18.35 -49.62
N HIS A 169 5.88 -18.01 -50.43
CA HIS A 169 5.39 -18.83 -51.54
C HIS A 169 6.47 -18.97 -52.62
#